data_AF-A0A2E5FCY6-F1
#
_entry.id   AF-A0A2E5FCY6-F1
#
_cell.length_a   1.000
_cell.length_b   1.000
_cell.length_c   1.000
_cell.angle_alpha   90.00
_cell.angle_beta   90.00
_cell.angle_gamma   90.00
#
_symmetry.space_group_name_H-M   'P 1'
#
loop_
_entity.id
_entity.type
_entity.pdbx_description
1 polymer ?
#
loop_
_entity_poly.entity_id
_entity_poly.type
_entity_poly.pdbx_seq_one_letter_code
_entity_poly.pdbx_strand_id
1 'polypeptide(L)'
;MSRKYALILACTTLYAIIRYIVFGHVSTNNLPIYVLNKSLSMTAVFCLMMAGICYAKKEINKVKFWGSTSLQSAYVHILLSLAILSKDYYPKFFAIEKMNLTGEITILFGVLAAYCYWLLRQIRSDGAHRFLQIFSCVFITLHLVAMGFSGWLKVSGWYGGLPPISLLSFVLTIISLVLFSKKQEEFSK
;
A
#
# COMPACT_ATOMS: atom_id res chain seq x y z
N MET A 1 -0.98 -14.93 -14.61
CA MET A 1 -1.00 -14.12 -13.37
C MET A 1 -1.72 -12.78 -13.57
N SER A 2 -1.66 -12.19 -14.78
CA SER A 2 -2.37 -10.94 -15.12
C SER A 2 -3.88 -10.96 -14.85
N ARG A 3 -4.58 -12.07 -15.12
CA ARG A 3 -6.01 -12.23 -14.75
C ARG A 3 -6.25 -12.10 -13.24
N LYS A 4 -5.34 -12.63 -12.41
CA LYS A 4 -5.43 -12.53 -10.95
C LYS A 4 -5.17 -11.11 -10.47
N TYR A 5 -4.20 -10.42 -11.07
CA TYR A 5 -3.97 -9.00 -10.80
C TYR A 5 -5.21 -8.14 -11.15
N ALA A 6 -5.80 -8.35 -12.34
CA ALA A 6 -7.01 -7.65 -12.75
C ALA A 6 -8.18 -7.89 -11.78
N LEU A 7 -8.33 -9.14 -11.29
CA LEU A 7 -9.32 -9.47 -10.27
C LEU A 7 -9.07 -8.71 -8.95
N ILE A 8 -7.83 -8.69 -8.47
CA ILE A 8 -7.47 -7.94 -7.24
C ILE A 8 -7.83 -6.46 -7.42
N LEU A 9 -7.42 -5.84 -8.54
CA LEU A 9 -7.71 -4.45 -8.84
C LEU A 9 -9.22 -4.18 -8.93
N ALA A 10 -9.98 -5.08 -9.54
CA ALA A 10 -11.44 -4.96 -9.61
C ALA A 10 -12.07 -5.03 -8.22
N CYS A 11 -11.64 -5.97 -7.36
CA CYS A 11 -12.15 -6.13 -6.01
C CYS A 11 -11.80 -4.93 -5.10
N THR A 12 -10.56 -4.44 -5.13
CA THR A 12 -10.15 -3.25 -4.35
C THR A 12 -10.86 -1.98 -4.84
N THR A 13 -11.09 -1.87 -6.15
CA THR A 13 -11.85 -0.75 -6.73
C THR A 13 -13.32 -0.81 -6.32
N LEU A 14 -13.95 -1.98 -6.41
CA LEU A 14 -15.33 -2.18 -5.97
C LEU A 14 -15.47 -1.86 -4.48
N TYR A 15 -14.54 -2.33 -3.65
CA TYR A 15 -14.49 -2.00 -2.22
C TYR A 15 -14.39 -0.49 -1.99
N ALA A 16 -13.51 0.21 -2.71
CA ALA A 16 -13.34 1.65 -2.60
C ALA A 16 -14.62 2.41 -3.03
N ILE A 17 -15.26 2.00 -4.13
CA ILE A 17 -16.51 2.60 -4.59
C ILE A 17 -17.61 2.43 -3.55
N ILE A 18 -17.85 1.19 -3.08
CA ILE A 18 -18.87 0.92 -2.08
C ILE A 18 -18.61 1.73 -0.81
N ARG A 19 -17.36 1.76 -0.34
CA ARG A 19 -17.00 2.46 0.89
C ARG A 19 -17.12 3.99 0.79
N TYR A 20 -16.59 4.59 -0.27
CA TYR A 20 -16.43 6.05 -0.34
C TYR A 20 -17.59 6.76 -1.04
N ILE A 21 -18.22 6.10 -2.03
CA ILE A 21 -19.31 6.69 -2.83
C ILE A 21 -20.67 6.21 -2.33
N VAL A 22 -20.87 4.89 -2.17
CA VAL A 22 -22.19 4.36 -1.81
C VAL A 22 -22.53 4.63 -0.35
N PHE A 23 -21.63 4.30 0.57
CA PHE A 23 -21.83 4.52 2.01
C PHE A 23 -21.13 5.79 2.54
N GLY A 24 -20.17 6.31 1.80
CA GLY A 24 -19.44 7.52 2.16
C GLY A 24 -20.09 8.78 1.56
N HIS A 25 -19.44 9.92 1.79
CA HIS A 25 -19.91 11.22 1.30
C HIS A 25 -19.04 11.76 0.15
N VAL A 26 -18.31 10.90 -0.57
CA VAL A 26 -17.44 11.32 -1.67
C VAL A 26 -18.27 11.41 -2.95
N SER A 27 -18.26 12.60 -3.58
CA SER A 27 -18.89 12.79 -4.90
C SER A 27 -18.30 11.86 -5.96
N THR A 28 -19.15 11.35 -6.86
CA THR A 28 -18.76 10.52 -8.01
C THR A 28 -17.73 11.20 -8.92
N ASN A 29 -17.68 12.54 -8.94
CA ASN A 29 -16.68 13.30 -9.70
C ASN A 29 -15.24 13.05 -9.21
N ASN A 30 -15.08 12.61 -7.96
CA ASN A 30 -13.79 12.27 -7.38
C ASN A 30 -13.38 10.81 -7.63
N LEU A 31 -14.18 10.04 -8.39
CA LEU A 31 -13.88 8.64 -8.71
C LEU A 31 -12.55 8.49 -9.47
N PRO A 32 -12.27 9.24 -10.56
CA PRO A 32 -11.12 8.96 -11.42
C PRO A 32 -9.77 9.09 -10.72
N ILE A 33 -9.62 10.05 -9.81
CA ILE A 33 -8.35 10.29 -9.12
C ILE A 33 -8.44 9.84 -7.67
N TYR A 34 -9.32 10.41 -6.85
CA TYR A 34 -9.32 10.15 -5.42
C TYR A 34 -9.66 8.69 -5.07
N VAL A 35 -10.76 8.15 -5.60
CA VAL A 35 -11.19 6.78 -5.28
C VAL A 35 -10.25 5.76 -5.93
N LEU A 36 -9.86 5.96 -7.18
CA LEU A 36 -8.89 5.10 -7.86
C LEU A 36 -7.54 5.08 -7.14
N ASN A 37 -7.08 6.23 -6.61
CA ASN A 37 -5.86 6.32 -5.82
C ASN A 37 -5.91 5.43 -4.56
N LYS A 38 -7.05 5.40 -3.86
CA LYS A 38 -7.27 4.51 -2.71
C LYS A 38 -7.30 3.04 -3.12
N SER A 39 -7.89 2.72 -4.27
CA SER A 39 -7.92 1.36 -4.80
C SER A 39 -6.51 0.87 -5.17
N LEU A 40 -5.73 1.68 -5.87
CA LEU A 40 -4.38 1.33 -6.32
C LEU A 40 -3.41 1.16 -5.16
N SER A 41 -3.51 1.97 -4.11
CA SER A 41 -2.68 1.80 -2.92
C SER A 41 -2.96 0.47 -2.22
N MET A 42 -4.24 0.07 -2.11
CA MET A 42 -4.62 -1.23 -1.57
C MET A 42 -4.19 -2.39 -2.47
N THR A 43 -4.31 -2.22 -3.78
CA THR A 43 -3.85 -3.19 -4.79
C THR A 43 -2.35 -3.44 -4.68
N ALA A 44 -1.56 -2.38 -4.49
CA ALA A 44 -0.11 -2.49 -4.31
C ALA A 44 0.24 -3.39 -3.13
N VAL A 45 -0.31 -3.12 -1.94
CA VAL A 45 -0.02 -3.93 -0.74
C VAL A 45 -0.60 -5.35 -0.81
N PHE A 46 -1.71 -5.56 -1.52
CA PHE A 46 -2.22 -6.91 -1.77
C PHE A 46 -1.26 -7.71 -2.65
N CYS A 47 -0.73 -7.09 -3.72
CA CYS A 47 0.32 -7.68 -4.55
C CYS A 47 1.61 -7.93 -3.74
N LEU A 48 1.98 -7.05 -2.82
CA LEU A 48 3.09 -7.27 -1.90
C LEU A 48 2.88 -8.51 -1.02
N MET A 49 1.67 -8.70 -0.48
CA MET A 49 1.32 -9.90 0.27
C MET A 49 1.42 -11.16 -0.60
N MET A 50 0.92 -11.10 -1.84
CA MET A 50 1.05 -12.22 -2.79
C MET A 50 2.53 -12.54 -3.08
N ALA A 51 3.38 -11.51 -3.18
CA ALA A 51 4.83 -11.69 -3.30
C ALA A 51 5.41 -12.38 -2.06
N GLY A 52 5.01 -11.98 -0.85
CA GLY A 52 5.38 -12.63 0.41
C GLY A 52 4.95 -14.09 0.49
N ILE A 53 3.72 -14.42 0.05
CA ILE A 53 3.22 -15.80 0.01
C ILE A 53 4.04 -16.64 -0.96
N CYS A 54 4.32 -16.11 -2.15
CA CYS A 54 5.14 -16.80 -3.14
C CYS A 54 6.59 -16.95 -2.66
N TYR A 55 7.09 -15.97 -1.90
CA TYR A 55 8.41 -16.03 -1.28
C TYR A 55 8.46 -17.19 -0.30
N ALA A 56 7.52 -17.27 0.65
CA ALA A 56 7.42 -18.38 1.60
C ALA A 56 7.26 -19.75 0.92
N LYS A 57 6.64 -19.81 -0.27
CA LYS A 57 6.51 -21.01 -1.10
C LYS A 57 7.71 -21.30 -2.02
N LYS A 58 8.78 -20.50 -1.96
CA LYS A 58 9.98 -20.63 -2.80
C LYS A 58 9.71 -20.49 -4.32
N GLU A 59 8.66 -19.76 -4.71
CA GLU A 59 8.24 -19.56 -6.10
C GLU A 59 8.80 -18.26 -6.71
N ILE A 60 10.13 -18.17 -6.90
CA ILE A 60 10.85 -16.93 -7.24
C ILE A 60 10.27 -16.19 -8.46
N ASN A 61 9.88 -16.89 -9.53
CA ASN A 61 9.29 -16.26 -10.71
C ASN A 61 7.97 -15.52 -10.39
N LYS A 62 7.16 -16.08 -9.48
CA LYS A 62 5.93 -15.43 -9.03
C LYS A 62 6.21 -14.29 -8.05
N VAL A 63 7.25 -14.40 -7.22
CA VAL A 63 7.72 -13.27 -6.38
C VAL A 63 8.07 -12.07 -7.23
N LYS A 64 8.85 -12.27 -8.31
CA LYS A 64 9.24 -11.20 -9.23
C LYS A 64 8.01 -10.56 -9.90
N PHE A 65 7.06 -11.37 -10.37
CA PHE A 65 5.81 -10.86 -10.95
C PHE A 65 5.03 -10.02 -9.94
N TRP A 66 4.72 -10.56 -8.77
CA TRP A 66 3.88 -9.88 -7.77
C TRP A 66 4.56 -8.65 -7.18
N GLY A 67 5.87 -8.71 -6.91
CA GLY A 67 6.66 -7.57 -6.46
C GLY A 67 6.72 -6.46 -7.51
N SER A 68 6.85 -6.81 -8.79
CA SER A 68 6.82 -5.83 -9.89
C SER A 68 5.44 -5.18 -10.03
N THR A 69 4.36 -5.96 -9.97
CA THR A 69 2.99 -5.39 -10.04
C THR A 69 2.63 -4.55 -8.81
N SER A 70 3.16 -4.91 -7.63
CA SER A 70 3.05 -4.09 -6.41
C SER A 70 3.68 -2.72 -6.64
N LEU A 71 4.92 -2.70 -7.13
CA LEU A 71 5.64 -1.46 -7.43
C LEU A 71 4.95 -0.61 -8.50
N GLN A 72 4.50 -1.22 -9.60
CA GLN A 72 3.77 -0.50 -10.65
C GLN A 72 2.50 0.16 -10.11
N SER A 73 1.72 -0.57 -9.30
CA SER A 73 0.51 -0.02 -8.65
C SER A 73 0.88 1.11 -7.68
N ALA A 74 1.96 0.97 -6.93
CA ALA A 74 2.48 2.00 -6.03
C ALA A 74 2.92 3.26 -6.79
N TYR A 75 3.56 3.14 -7.95
CA TYR A 75 3.93 4.30 -8.76
C TYR A 75 2.71 5.08 -9.25
N VAL A 76 1.68 4.40 -9.74
CA VAL A 76 0.44 5.08 -10.13
C VAL A 76 -0.20 5.74 -8.91
N HIS A 77 -0.26 5.06 -7.77
CA HIS A 77 -0.71 5.64 -6.50
C HIS A 77 0.08 6.90 -6.09
N ILE A 78 1.40 6.89 -6.21
CA ILE A 78 2.26 8.05 -5.89
C ILE A 78 1.92 9.22 -6.81
N LEU A 79 1.86 8.99 -8.12
CA LEU A 79 1.55 10.05 -9.10
C LEU A 79 0.17 10.65 -8.87
N LEU A 80 -0.85 9.81 -8.65
CA LEU A 80 -2.19 10.29 -8.32
C LEU A 80 -2.20 11.05 -6.99
N SER A 81 -1.51 10.54 -5.97
CA SER A 81 -1.44 11.20 -4.66
C SER A 81 -0.80 12.59 -4.75
N LEU A 82 0.28 12.73 -5.51
CA LEU A 82 0.94 14.02 -5.75
C LEU A 82 0.04 14.99 -6.53
N ALA A 83 -0.71 14.50 -7.53
CA ALA A 83 -1.62 15.32 -8.32
C ALA A 83 -2.78 15.93 -7.50
N ILE A 84 -3.18 15.30 -6.40
CA ILE A 84 -4.23 15.79 -5.49
C ILE A 84 -3.72 16.10 -4.09
N LEU A 85 -2.42 16.35 -3.93
CA LEU A 85 -1.81 16.65 -2.63
C LEU A 85 -2.14 18.10 -2.19
N SER A 86 -3.37 18.30 -1.71
CA SER A 86 -3.84 19.59 -1.21
C SER A 86 -4.65 19.44 0.08
N LYS A 87 -4.87 20.58 0.76
CA LYS A 87 -5.69 20.67 1.96
C LYS A 87 -7.16 20.27 1.71
N ASP A 88 -7.67 20.49 0.50
CA ASP A 88 -9.05 20.15 0.15
C ASP A 88 -9.27 18.64 0.10
N TYR A 89 -8.28 17.88 -0.40
CA TYR A 89 -8.34 16.42 -0.46
C TYR A 89 -7.88 15.74 0.83
N TYR A 90 -6.88 16.33 1.52
CA TYR A 90 -6.24 15.74 2.68
C TYR A 90 -6.13 16.74 3.85
N PRO A 91 -7.24 17.25 4.38
CA PRO A 91 -7.21 18.31 5.40
C PRO A 91 -6.41 17.92 6.65
N LYS A 92 -6.36 16.62 6.98
CA LYS A 92 -5.57 16.10 8.12
C LYS A 92 -4.06 16.27 7.98
N PHE A 93 -3.55 16.47 6.76
CA PHE A 93 -2.10 16.57 6.49
C PHE A 93 -1.60 18.01 6.50
N PHE A 94 -2.49 18.99 6.55
CA PHE A 94 -2.15 20.40 6.41
C PHE A 94 -2.57 21.20 7.65
N ALA A 95 -1.72 22.15 8.03
CA ALA A 95 -2.03 23.24 8.94
C ALA A 95 -2.61 24.43 8.14
N ILE A 96 -2.44 25.66 8.63
CA ILE A 96 -2.91 26.87 7.93
C ILE A 96 -2.10 27.07 6.64
N GLU A 97 -0.77 27.10 6.72
CA GLU A 97 0.10 27.50 5.59
C GLU A 97 0.89 26.34 4.96
N LYS A 98 1.18 25.29 5.73
CA LYS A 98 2.05 24.17 5.30
C LYS A 98 1.55 22.83 5.81
N MET A 99 2.21 21.74 5.40
CA MET A 99 1.95 20.44 6.00
C MET A 99 2.20 20.47 7.51
N ASN A 100 1.39 19.72 8.24
CA ASN A 100 1.66 19.44 9.64
C ASN A 100 2.56 18.20 9.75
N LEU A 101 3.01 17.90 10.97
CA LEU A 101 3.89 16.75 11.23
C LEU A 101 3.32 15.42 10.72
N THR A 102 1.99 15.22 10.81
CA THR A 102 1.34 14.00 10.31
C THR A 102 1.49 13.89 8.79
N GLY A 103 1.28 15.00 8.07
CA GLY A 103 1.48 15.07 6.63
C GLY A 103 2.92 14.79 6.22
N GLU A 104 3.88 15.47 6.86
CA GLU A 104 5.32 15.32 6.57
C GLU A 104 5.80 13.88 6.80
N ILE A 105 5.46 13.28 7.94
CA ILE A 105 5.83 11.90 8.28
C ILE A 105 5.18 10.89 7.31
N THR A 106 3.90 11.11 6.95
CA THR A 106 3.20 10.25 6.00
C THR A 106 3.92 10.24 4.65
N ILE A 107 4.30 11.41 4.13
CA ILE A 107 5.02 11.52 2.86
C ILE A 107 6.42 10.93 2.97
N LEU A 108 7.18 11.25 4.03
CA LEU A 108 8.54 10.74 4.24
C LEU A 108 8.58 9.21 4.17
N PHE A 109 7.74 8.52 4.93
CA PHE A 109 7.73 7.06 4.92
C PHE A 109 7.20 6.46 3.61
N GLY A 110 6.29 7.15 2.92
CA GLY A 110 5.90 6.78 1.56
C GLY A 110 7.06 6.83 0.57
N VAL A 111 7.87 7.90 0.63
CA VAL A 111 9.07 8.08 -0.20
C VAL A 111 10.14 7.05 0.12
N LEU A 112 10.42 6.79 1.40
CA LEU A 112 11.40 5.77 1.81
C LEU A 112 11.00 4.37 1.36
N ALA A 113 9.70 4.02 1.43
CA ALA A 113 9.19 2.77 0.89
C ALA A 113 9.39 2.67 -0.63
N ALA A 114 9.07 3.73 -1.38
CA ALA A 114 9.28 3.79 -2.82
C ALA A 114 10.77 3.68 -3.19
N TYR A 115 11.65 4.27 -2.40
CA TYR A 115 13.09 4.17 -2.56
C TYR A 115 13.59 2.73 -2.36
N CYS A 116 13.11 2.01 -1.34
CA CYS A 116 13.42 0.59 -1.16
C CYS A 116 12.97 -0.26 -2.36
N TYR A 117 11.78 0.01 -2.91
CA TYR A 117 11.33 -0.67 -4.12
C TYR A 117 12.20 -0.39 -5.35
N TRP A 118 12.67 0.85 -5.49
CA TRP A 118 13.57 1.22 -6.57
C TRP A 118 14.92 0.50 -6.45
N LEU A 119 15.51 0.46 -5.25
CA LEU A 119 16.75 -0.27 -4.98
C LEU A 119 16.62 -1.78 -5.22
N LEU A 120 15.47 -2.39 -4.89
CA LEU A 120 15.18 -3.80 -5.15
C LEU A 120 15.30 -4.19 -6.63
N ARG A 121 15.17 -3.24 -7.56
CA ARG A 121 15.35 -3.50 -9.00
C ARG A 121 16.81 -3.43 -9.45
N GLN A 122 17.68 -2.80 -8.68
CA GLN A 122 19.07 -2.57 -9.07
C GLN A 122 20.02 -3.57 -8.45
N ILE A 123 19.74 -3.97 -7.22
CA ILE A 123 20.62 -4.88 -6.47
C ILE A 123 20.49 -6.30 -7.03
N ARG A 124 21.61 -7.04 -7.04
CA ARG A 124 21.66 -8.47 -7.42
C ARG A 124 21.96 -9.42 -6.25
N SER A 125 22.30 -8.89 -5.08
CA SER A 125 22.62 -9.65 -3.88
C SER A 125 21.37 -10.09 -3.12
N ASP A 126 21.21 -11.39 -2.86
CA ASP A 126 20.03 -11.96 -2.20
C ASP A 126 19.83 -11.46 -0.76
N GLY A 127 20.92 -11.27 -0.01
CA GLY A 127 20.84 -10.75 1.37
C GLY A 127 20.29 -9.33 1.43
N ALA A 128 20.73 -8.47 0.52
CA ALA A 128 20.25 -7.10 0.40
C ALA A 128 18.80 -7.04 -0.12
N HIS A 129 18.35 -7.98 -0.96
CA HIS A 129 16.94 -8.06 -1.38
C HIS A 129 16.01 -8.27 -0.19
N ARG A 130 16.31 -9.26 0.67
CA ARG A 130 15.46 -9.54 1.84
C ARG A 130 15.41 -8.35 2.78
N PHE A 131 16.55 -7.72 3.04
CA PHE A 131 16.62 -6.51 3.87
C PHE A 131 15.72 -5.41 3.30
N LEU A 132 15.84 -5.10 2.01
CA LEU A 132 15.01 -4.07 1.38
C LEU A 132 13.51 -4.42 1.34
N GLN A 133 13.14 -5.69 1.21
CA GLN A 133 11.74 -6.13 1.33
C GLN A 133 11.18 -5.90 2.73
N ILE A 134 11.97 -6.17 3.77
CA ILE A 134 11.59 -5.93 5.15
C ILE A 134 11.45 -4.42 5.40
N PHE A 135 12.45 -3.63 4.98
CA PHE A 135 12.42 -2.16 5.15
C PHE A 135 11.27 -1.51 4.38
N SER A 136 10.96 -1.97 3.16
CA SER A 136 9.80 -1.46 2.43
C SER A 136 8.50 -1.75 3.19
N CYS A 137 8.34 -2.96 3.77
CA CYS A 137 7.18 -3.28 4.61
C CYS A 137 7.13 -2.40 5.86
N VAL A 138 8.25 -2.16 6.53
CA VAL A 138 8.33 -1.28 7.71
C VAL A 138 7.93 0.15 7.35
N PHE A 139 8.48 0.72 6.28
CA PHE A 139 8.14 2.08 5.86
C PHE A 139 6.68 2.21 5.39
N ILE A 140 6.14 1.22 4.67
CA ILE A 140 4.70 1.19 4.34
C ILE A 140 3.86 1.14 5.62
N THR A 141 4.27 0.34 6.60
CA THR A 141 3.58 0.24 7.90
C THR A 141 3.56 1.60 8.60
N LEU A 142 4.72 2.27 8.69
CA LEU A 142 4.83 3.59 9.32
C LEU A 142 4.03 4.66 8.56
N HIS A 143 4.05 4.64 7.24
CA HIS A 143 3.20 5.48 6.38
C HIS A 143 1.71 5.31 6.73
N LEU A 144 1.23 4.06 6.83
CA LEU A 144 -0.17 3.74 7.13
C LEU A 144 -0.57 4.11 8.55
N VAL A 145 0.30 3.85 9.54
CA VAL A 145 0.09 4.21 10.94
C VAL A 145 -0.02 5.73 11.08
N ALA A 146 0.91 6.49 10.48
CA ALA A 146 0.92 7.95 10.55
C ALA A 146 -0.39 8.56 10.06
N MET A 147 -0.94 8.09 8.94
CA MET A 147 -2.18 8.64 8.38
C MET A 147 -3.47 8.04 8.96
N GLY A 148 -3.42 6.84 9.53
CA GLY A 148 -4.60 6.00 9.74
C GLY A 148 -4.95 5.68 11.20
N PHE A 149 -3.94 5.62 12.09
CA PHE A 149 -4.07 4.98 13.40
C PHE A 149 -5.24 5.50 14.24
N SER A 150 -5.41 6.83 14.32
CA SER A 150 -6.48 7.46 15.10
C SER A 150 -7.90 7.11 14.65
N GLY A 151 -8.07 6.68 13.39
CA GLY A 151 -9.37 6.33 12.81
C GLY A 151 -9.66 4.83 12.79
N TRP A 152 -8.69 3.96 13.07
CA TRP A 152 -8.87 2.52 12.89
C TRP A 152 -9.85 1.91 13.89
N LEU A 153 -9.73 2.25 15.17
CA LEU A 153 -10.55 1.68 16.24
C LEU A 153 -11.91 2.38 16.40
N LYS A 154 -12.14 3.50 15.71
CA LYS A 154 -13.41 4.23 15.76
C LYS A 154 -14.40 3.61 14.78
N VAL A 155 -15.00 2.48 15.19
CA VAL A 155 -15.96 1.70 14.37
C VAL A 155 -17.14 2.54 13.90
N SER A 156 -17.59 3.52 14.70
CA SER A 156 -18.65 4.46 14.28
C SER A 156 -18.29 5.32 13.05
N GLY A 157 -17.01 5.44 12.69
CA GLY A 157 -16.54 6.10 11.47
C GLY A 157 -16.41 5.17 10.25
N TRP A 158 -16.83 3.91 10.37
CA TRP A 158 -16.77 2.94 9.29
C TRP A 158 -18.03 3.05 8.42
N TYR A 159 -17.94 3.84 7.34
CA TYR A 159 -18.99 3.90 6.31
C TYR A 159 -19.43 2.50 5.86
N GLY A 160 -20.72 2.19 6.04
CA GLY A 160 -21.31 0.88 5.71
C GLY A 160 -20.85 -0.28 6.60
N GLY A 161 -20.25 0.01 7.77
CA GLY A 161 -19.59 -1.00 8.61
C GLY A 161 -18.29 -1.54 8.00
N LEU A 162 -17.81 -0.95 6.90
CA LEU A 162 -16.61 -1.40 6.19
C LEU A 162 -15.35 -0.78 6.83
N PRO A 163 -14.33 -1.58 7.17
CA PRO A 163 -13.06 -1.08 7.69
C PRO A 163 -12.39 -0.04 6.77
N PRO A 164 -11.63 0.93 7.32
CA PRO A 164 -10.82 1.83 6.51
C PRO A 164 -9.82 1.06 5.63
N ILE A 165 -9.66 1.49 4.38
CA ILE A 165 -8.67 0.87 3.47
C ILE A 165 -7.26 0.88 4.09
N SER A 166 -6.88 1.94 4.82
CA SER A 166 -5.57 1.98 5.48
C SER A 166 -5.38 0.90 6.55
N LEU A 167 -6.46 0.48 7.25
CA LEU A 167 -6.41 -0.61 8.22
C LEU A 167 -6.23 -1.96 7.51
N LEU A 168 -7.01 -2.20 6.45
CA LEU A 168 -6.86 -3.42 5.65
C LEU A 168 -5.46 -3.51 5.04
N SER A 169 -4.98 -2.41 4.46
CA SER A 169 -3.62 -2.31 3.93
C SER A 169 -2.56 -2.57 5.00
N PHE A 170 -2.75 -2.05 6.22
CA PHE A 170 -1.84 -2.28 7.33
C PHE A 170 -1.75 -3.77 7.66
N VAL A 171 -2.88 -4.47 7.78
CA VAL A 171 -2.90 -5.92 8.03
C VAL A 171 -2.18 -6.69 6.92
N LEU A 172 -2.46 -6.36 5.65
CA LEU A 172 -1.79 -6.99 4.50
C LEU A 172 -0.27 -6.76 4.51
N THR A 173 0.17 -5.56 4.88
CA THR A 173 1.60 -5.23 5.02
C THR A 173 2.25 -5.99 6.18
N ILE A 174 1.58 -6.11 7.34
CA ILE A 174 2.10 -6.91 8.46
C ILE A 174 2.24 -8.38 8.07
N ILE A 175 1.25 -8.95 7.38
CA ILE A 175 1.36 -10.33 6.85
C ILE A 175 2.57 -10.44 5.92
N SER A 176 2.76 -9.48 5.01
CA SER A 176 3.91 -9.45 4.11
C SER A 176 5.25 -9.40 4.86
N LEU A 177 5.34 -8.53 5.87
CA LEU A 177 6.51 -8.39 6.73
C LEU A 177 6.87 -9.71 7.40
N VAL A 178 5.89 -10.40 8.00
CA VAL A 178 6.07 -11.71 8.62
C VAL A 178 6.57 -12.73 7.60
N LEU A 179 6.01 -12.75 6.40
CA LEU A 179 6.38 -13.69 5.35
C LEU A 179 7.81 -13.48 4.83
N PHE A 180 8.27 -12.24 4.65
CA PHE A 180 9.66 -11.94 4.27
C PHE A 180 10.66 -12.10 5.43
N SER A 181 10.17 -12.01 6.67
CA SER A 181 11.00 -12.17 7.87
C SER A 181 11.35 -13.63 8.16
N LYS A 182 10.58 -14.59 7.65
CA LYS A 182 10.91 -16.02 7.79
C LYS A 182 12.23 -16.32 7.07
N LYS A 183 13.25 -16.76 7.84
CA LYS A 183 14.53 -17.22 7.28
C LYS A 183 14.23 -18.46 6.43
N GLN A 184 14.61 -18.42 5.16
CA GLN A 184 14.60 -19.63 4.35
C GLN A 184 15.84 -20.43 4.71
N GLU A 185 15.65 -21.66 5.19
CA GLU A 185 16.73 -22.64 5.18
C GLU A 185 17.19 -22.76 3.73
N GLU A 186 18.51 -22.59 3.55
CA GLU A 186 19.18 -22.52 2.27
C GLU A 186 18.66 -23.64 1.36
N PHE A 187 18.49 -23.31 0.08
CA PHE A 187 18.35 -24.34 -0.93
C PHE A 187 19.62 -25.18 -0.87
N SER A 188 19.58 -26.28 -0.13
CA SER A 188 20.50 -27.39 -0.34
C SER A 188 20.21 -27.87 -1.76
N LYS A 189 21.01 -27.37 -2.69
CA LYS A 189 21.28 -27.96 -3.98
C LYS A 189 22.75 -28.33 -3.97
#